data_AF-A0A7S1VXC0-F1
#
_entry.id   AF-A0A7S1VXC0-F1
#
_cell.length_a   1.000
_cell.length_b   1.000
_cell.length_c   1.000
_cell.angle_alpha   90.00
_cell.angle_beta   90.00
_cell.angle_gamma   90.00
#
_symmetry.space_group_name_H-M   'P 1'
#
loop_
_entity.id
_entity.type
_entity.pdbx_description
1 polymer ?
#
loop_
_entity_poly.entity_id
_entity_poly.type
_entity_poly.pdbx_seq_one_letter_code
_entity_poly.pdbx_strand_id
1 'polypeptide(L)'
;LAFRNNPPDTIIATFLSAYPSGINVKDRKGRIPIECALSSNTEESNRVRATLIQTYAKISVESERSAVVSESNTSFEQRMNALKSELNNSAGQEKARVIQREIADSSKIRNLSTALEKRLHEVSNLKSDLSAREEEIESLRNKVSELTITLEESSS
;
A
#
# COMPACT_ATOMS: atom_id res chain seq x y z
N LEU A 1 -54.12 14.03 -12.66
CA LEU A 1 -55.47 13.56 -13.07
C LEU A 1 -55.95 12.35 -12.24
N ALA A 2 -55.08 11.37 -11.96
CA ALA A 2 -55.43 10.12 -11.25
C ALA A 2 -55.92 10.30 -9.80
N PHE A 3 -55.32 11.21 -9.01
CA PHE A 3 -55.60 11.33 -7.57
C PHE A 3 -57.00 11.87 -7.20
N ARG A 4 -57.76 12.42 -8.17
CA ARG A 4 -59.16 12.84 -7.95
C ARG A 4 -60.17 11.70 -8.03
N ASN A 5 -59.75 10.58 -8.63
CA ASN A 5 -60.62 9.44 -8.88
C ASN A 5 -60.41 8.33 -7.82
N ASN A 6 -59.95 8.70 -6.63
CA ASN A 6 -59.73 7.79 -5.49
C ASN A 6 -58.97 6.51 -5.86
N PRO A 7 -57.75 6.61 -6.43
CA PRO A 7 -57.01 5.44 -6.83
C PRO A 7 -56.68 4.57 -5.59
N PRO A 8 -56.56 3.24 -5.76
CA PRO A 8 -56.09 2.35 -4.70
C PRO A 8 -54.70 2.75 -4.21
N ASP A 9 -54.46 2.54 -2.92
CA ASP A 9 -53.21 2.86 -2.24
C ASP A 9 -52.00 2.17 -2.88
N THR A 10 -52.20 0.95 -3.40
CA THR A 10 -51.18 0.19 -4.14
C THR A 10 -50.74 0.90 -5.41
N ILE A 11 -51.67 1.51 -6.15
CA ILE A 11 -51.35 2.27 -7.37
C ILE A 11 -50.59 3.55 -6.99
N ILE A 12 -51.03 4.27 -5.96
CA ILE A 12 -50.36 5.49 -5.46
C ILE A 12 -48.92 5.16 -5.06
N ALA A 13 -48.74 4.12 -4.23
CA ALA A 13 -47.44 3.70 -3.74
C ALA A 13 -46.53 3.22 -4.88
N THR A 14 -47.06 2.45 -5.83
CA THR A 14 -46.28 1.95 -6.98
C THR A 14 -45.82 3.10 -7.87
N PHE A 15 -46.71 4.04 -8.20
CA PHE A 15 -46.37 5.20 -9.03
C PHE A 15 -45.32 6.10 -8.37
N LEU A 16 -45.48 6.40 -7.08
CA LEU A 16 -44.55 7.27 -6.36
C LEU A 16 -43.22 6.59 -6.04
N SER A 17 -43.20 5.26 -5.93
CA SER A 17 -41.94 4.51 -5.79
C SER A 17 -41.15 4.49 -7.10
N ALA A 18 -41.82 4.33 -8.25
CA ALA A 18 -41.19 4.35 -9.57
C ALA A 18 -40.81 5.77 -10.02
N TYR A 19 -41.61 6.77 -9.65
CA TYR A 19 -41.41 8.18 -10.03
C TYR A 19 -41.58 9.12 -8.82
N PRO A 20 -40.56 9.20 -7.93
CA PRO A 20 -40.66 10.01 -6.71
C PRO A 20 -40.90 11.50 -6.98
N SER A 21 -40.30 12.03 -8.03
CA SER A 21 -40.49 13.42 -8.49
C SER A 21 -41.92 13.71 -8.94
N GLY A 22 -42.73 12.67 -9.19
CA GLY A 22 -44.14 12.75 -9.55
C GLY A 22 -44.99 13.51 -8.52
N ILE A 23 -44.54 13.58 -7.26
CA ILE A 23 -45.22 14.33 -6.20
C ILE A 23 -45.20 15.85 -6.41
N ASN A 24 -44.29 16.37 -7.24
CA ASN A 24 -44.19 17.81 -7.54
C ASN A 24 -44.84 18.18 -8.88
N VAL A 25 -45.41 17.20 -9.58
CA VAL A 25 -46.01 17.41 -10.91
C VAL A 25 -47.34 18.14 -10.77
N LYS A 26 -47.42 19.31 -11.38
CA LYS A 26 -48.61 20.16 -11.39
C LYS A 26 -49.61 19.71 -12.45
N ASP A 27 -50.90 19.80 -12.13
CA ASP A 27 -51.97 19.63 -13.10
C ASP A 27 -52.17 20.89 -13.98
N ARG A 28 -53.15 20.86 -14.90
CA ARG A 28 -53.50 22.01 -15.76
C ARG A 28 -53.92 23.27 -14.98
N LYS A 29 -54.26 23.15 -13.70
CA LYS A 29 -54.62 24.26 -12.81
C LYS A 29 -53.47 24.63 -11.86
N GLY A 30 -52.26 24.12 -12.10
CA GLY A 30 -51.08 24.40 -11.29
C GLY A 30 -50.99 23.62 -9.98
N ARG A 31 -51.91 22.67 -9.74
CA ARG A 31 -52.00 21.95 -8.45
C ARG A 31 -51.17 20.69 -8.40
N ILE A 32 -50.47 20.47 -7.29
CA ILE A 32 -49.73 19.23 -7.04
C ILE A 32 -50.67 18.08 -6.58
N PRO A 33 -50.22 16.82 -6.56
CA PRO A 33 -51.03 15.66 -6.18
C PRO A 33 -51.72 15.78 -4.82
N ILE A 34 -51.06 16.32 -3.80
CA ILE A 34 -51.66 16.51 -2.46
C ILE A 34 -52.81 17.53 -2.50
N GLU A 35 -52.67 18.62 -3.24
CA GLU A 35 -53.72 19.63 -3.44
C GLU A 35 -54.88 19.10 -4.29
N CYS A 36 -54.60 18.15 -5.18
CA CYS A 36 -55.65 17.45 -5.93
C CYS A 36 -56.49 16.54 -5.00
N ALA A 37 -55.86 15.91 -4.00
CA ALA A 37 -56.53 15.10 -2.98
C ALA A 37 -57.28 15.96 -1.93
N LEU A 38 -57.04 17.28 -1.89
CA LEU A 38 -57.80 18.23 -1.04
C LEU A 38 -59.07 18.76 -1.72
N SER A 39 -59.40 18.30 -2.92
CA SER A 39 -60.54 18.83 -3.68
C SER A 39 -61.92 18.37 -3.20
N SER A 40 -61.98 17.34 -2.35
CA SER A 40 -63.20 16.89 -1.64
C SER A 40 -62.84 16.41 -0.23
N ASN A 41 -63.82 16.38 0.67
CA ASN A 41 -63.65 15.95 2.07
C ASN A 41 -64.33 14.58 2.34
N THR A 42 -64.29 13.67 1.37
CA THR A 42 -64.83 12.31 1.55
C THR A 42 -63.80 11.42 2.25
N GLU A 43 -64.26 10.31 2.85
CA GLU A 43 -63.39 9.31 3.48
C GLU A 43 -62.32 8.77 2.52
N GLU A 44 -62.68 8.56 1.25
CA GLU A 44 -61.73 8.11 0.22
C GLU A 44 -60.68 9.18 -0.10
N SER A 45 -61.07 10.45 -0.14
CA SER A 45 -60.14 11.56 -0.36
C SER A 45 -59.19 11.73 0.83
N ASN A 46 -59.70 11.53 2.04
CA ASN A 46 -58.91 11.52 3.27
C ASN A 46 -57.91 10.36 3.30
N ARG A 47 -58.30 9.17 2.84
CA ARG A 47 -57.40 8.02 2.67
C ARG A 47 -56.28 8.33 1.69
N VAL A 48 -56.61 8.79 0.48
CA VAL A 48 -55.63 9.17 -0.55
C VAL A 48 -54.65 10.22 -0.01
N ARG A 49 -55.15 11.22 0.73
CA ARG A 49 -54.32 12.22 1.40
C ARG A 49 -53.36 11.60 2.41
N ALA A 50 -53.83 10.69 3.26
CA ALA A 50 -52.99 10.01 4.24
C ALA A 50 -51.87 9.20 3.56
N THR A 51 -52.20 8.45 2.51
CA THR A 51 -51.23 7.67 1.73
C THR A 51 -50.19 8.57 1.04
N LEU A 52 -50.61 9.72 0.49
CA LEU A 52 -49.71 10.70 -0.11
C LEU A 52 -48.75 11.32 0.93
N ILE A 53 -49.23 11.64 2.13
CA ILE A 53 -48.39 12.17 3.21
C ILE A 53 -47.36 11.14 3.67
N GLN A 54 -47.78 9.90 3.89
CA GLN A 54 -46.87 8.81 4.31
C GLN A 54 -45.80 8.51 3.26
N THR A 55 -46.19 8.44 1.98
CA THR A 55 -45.25 8.22 0.89
C THR A 55 -44.28 9.38 0.72
N TYR A 56 -44.74 10.62 0.88
CA TYR A 56 -43.87 11.79 0.86
C TYR A 56 -42.82 11.77 1.98
N ALA A 57 -43.23 11.50 3.22
CA ALA A 57 -42.31 11.39 4.35
C ALA A 57 -41.26 10.30 4.11
N LYS A 58 -41.68 9.15 3.56
CA LYS A 58 -40.78 8.05 3.20
C LYS A 58 -39.76 8.45 2.12
N ILE A 59 -40.22 9.12 1.06
CA ILE A 59 -39.34 9.58 -0.03
C ILE A 59 -38.31 10.61 0.48
N SER A 60 -38.73 11.54 1.35
CA SER A 60 -37.82 12.54 1.93
C SER A 60 -36.70 11.87 2.74
N VAL A 61 -37.07 10.95 3.65
CA VAL A 61 -36.09 10.22 4.48
C VAL A 61 -35.16 9.36 3.64
N GLU A 62 -35.68 8.68 2.61
CA GLU A 62 -34.86 7.84 1.73
C GLU A 62 -33.89 8.67 0.88
N SER A 63 -34.31 9.85 0.42
CA SER A 63 -33.44 10.78 -0.30
C SER A 63 -32.28 11.26 0.56
N GLU A 64 -32.53 11.62 1.82
CA GLU A 64 -31.49 12.02 2.77
C GLU A 64 -30.53 10.86 3.06
N ARG A 65 -31.06 9.66 3.32
CA ARG A 65 -30.25 8.45 3.52
C ARG A 65 -29.36 8.15 2.32
N SER A 66 -29.92 8.23 1.11
CA SER A 66 -29.17 7.99 -0.13
C SER A 66 -28.03 9.00 -0.29
N ALA A 67 -28.27 10.28 0.01
CA ALA A 67 -27.23 11.31 -0.02
C ALA A 67 -26.09 11.00 0.98
N VAL A 68 -26.40 10.72 2.25
CA VAL A 68 -25.39 10.39 3.27
C VAL A 68 -24.60 9.13 2.92
N VAL A 69 -25.27 8.10 2.41
CA VAL A 69 -24.61 6.86 1.96
C VAL A 69 -23.69 7.14 0.77
N SER A 70 -24.12 7.94 -0.19
CA SER A 70 -23.29 8.31 -1.34
C SER A 70 -22.05 9.09 -0.92
N GLU A 71 -22.20 10.05 -0.01
CA GLU A 71 -21.09 10.85 0.52
C GLU A 71 -20.09 9.98 1.30
N SER A 72 -20.61 9.09 2.16
CA SER A 72 -19.81 8.12 2.92
C SER A 72 -19.04 7.18 1.99
N ASN A 73 -19.66 6.71 0.91
CA ASN A 73 -19.02 5.86 -0.09
C ASN A 73 -17.91 6.61 -0.83
N THR A 74 -18.13 7.86 -1.25
CA THR A 74 -17.06 8.68 -1.85
C THR A 74 -15.90 8.90 -0.91
N SER A 75 -16.16 9.21 0.37
CA SER A 75 -15.11 9.37 1.38
C SER A 75 -14.32 8.07 1.60
N PHE A 76 -15.03 6.93 1.65
CA PHE A 76 -14.40 5.62 1.77
C PHE A 76 -13.52 5.29 0.56
N GLU A 77 -14.01 5.51 -0.65
CA GLU A 77 -13.24 5.31 -1.89
C GLU A 77 -11.98 6.19 -1.94
N GLN A 78 -12.09 7.46 -1.54
CA GLN A 78 -10.94 8.36 -1.42
C GLN A 78 -9.89 7.80 -0.45
N ARG A 79 -10.31 7.35 0.74
CA ARG A 79 -9.41 6.72 1.72
C ARG A 79 -8.79 5.44 1.18
N MET A 80 -9.55 4.62 0.47
CA MET A 80 -9.07 3.38 -0.13
C MET A 80 -7.99 3.64 -1.18
N ASN A 81 -8.19 4.66 -2.02
CA ASN A 81 -7.20 5.06 -3.02
C ASN A 81 -5.95 5.67 -2.39
N ALA A 82 -6.10 6.47 -1.34
CA ALA A 82 -4.98 7.00 -0.57
C ALA A 82 -4.13 5.86 0.04
N LEU A 83 -4.77 4.90 0.69
CA LEU A 83 -4.09 3.73 1.28
C LEU A 83 -3.36 2.88 0.23
N LYS A 84 -3.96 2.67 -0.95
CA LYS A 84 -3.28 1.96 -2.06
C LYS A 84 -2.03 2.70 -2.53
N SER A 85 -2.11 4.03 -2.62
CA SER A 85 -0.97 4.88 -2.98
C SER A 85 0.14 4.80 -1.94
N GLU A 86 -0.20 4.92 -0.66
CA GLU A 86 0.75 4.80 0.46
C GLU A 86 1.42 3.43 0.50
N LEU A 87 0.65 2.35 0.31
CA LEU A 87 1.20 0.98 0.27
C LEU A 87 2.21 0.81 -0.88
N ASN A 88 1.89 1.32 -2.07
CA ASN A 88 2.80 1.28 -3.21
C ASN A 88 4.09 2.08 -2.95
N ASN A 89 3.96 3.26 -2.35
CA ASN A 89 5.11 4.09 -2.00
C ASN A 89 5.98 3.42 -0.94
N SER A 90 5.38 2.85 0.10
CA SER A 90 6.08 2.14 1.18
C SER A 90 6.80 0.89 0.65
N ALA A 91 6.13 0.09 -0.19
CA ALA A 91 6.75 -1.07 -0.84
C ALA A 91 7.92 -0.66 -1.75
N GLY A 92 7.79 0.47 -2.48
CA GLY A 92 8.88 1.02 -3.28
C GLY A 92 10.08 1.47 -2.44
N GLN A 93 9.82 2.17 -1.33
CA GLN A 93 10.85 2.61 -0.39
C GLN A 93 11.59 1.45 0.25
N GLU A 94 10.88 0.40 0.67
CA GLU A 94 11.51 -0.74 1.32
C GLU A 94 12.39 -1.54 0.33
N LYS A 95 11.94 -1.72 -0.91
CA LYS A 95 12.79 -2.30 -1.96
C LYS A 95 14.06 -1.48 -2.19
N ALA A 96 13.96 -0.16 -2.25
CA ALA A 96 15.13 0.72 -2.39
C ALA A 96 16.09 0.61 -1.20
N ARG A 97 15.57 0.52 0.03
CA ARG A 97 16.38 0.32 1.24
C ARG A 97 17.14 -1.01 1.23
N VAL A 98 16.49 -2.10 0.83
CA VAL A 98 17.15 -3.42 0.73
C VAL A 98 18.28 -3.37 -0.29
N ILE A 99 18.03 -2.82 -1.48
CA ILE A 99 19.05 -2.66 -2.53
C ILE A 99 20.23 -1.83 -2.02
N GLN A 100 19.98 -0.71 -1.32
CA GLN A 100 21.05 0.11 -0.75
C GLN A 100 21.90 -0.65 0.28
N ARG A 101 21.27 -1.48 1.13
CA ARG A 101 21.99 -2.33 2.08
C ARG A 101 22.86 -3.36 1.37
N GLU A 102 22.33 -4.04 0.36
CA GLU A 102 23.09 -5.05 -0.42
C GLU A 102 24.29 -4.43 -1.17
N ILE A 103 24.12 -3.22 -1.73
CA ILE A 103 25.22 -2.47 -2.36
C ILE A 103 26.31 -2.14 -1.33
N ALA A 104 25.91 -1.69 -0.13
CA ALA A 104 26.87 -1.36 0.93
C ALA A 104 27.66 -2.61 1.38
N ASP A 105 26.98 -3.74 1.59
CA ASP A 105 27.64 -4.99 1.95
C ASP A 105 28.59 -5.49 0.84
N SER A 106 28.16 -5.39 -0.42
CA SER A 106 29.00 -5.72 -1.58
C SER A 106 30.28 -4.86 -1.64
N SER A 107 30.18 -3.57 -1.32
CA SER A 107 31.34 -2.68 -1.27
C SER A 107 32.32 -3.09 -0.16
N LYS A 108 31.81 -3.55 1.00
CA LYS A 108 32.62 -4.03 2.11
C LYS A 108 33.34 -5.33 1.76
N ILE A 109 32.65 -6.27 1.10
CA ILE A 109 33.24 -7.51 0.59
C ILE A 109 34.37 -7.20 -0.39
N ARG A 110 34.17 -6.25 -1.32
CA ARG A 110 35.20 -5.85 -2.28
C ARG A 110 36.46 -5.33 -1.59
N ASN A 111 36.30 -4.46 -0.61
CA ASN A 111 37.42 -3.90 0.16
C ASN A 111 38.18 -4.99 0.94
N LEU A 112 37.45 -5.93 1.55
CA LEU A 112 38.05 -7.08 2.24
C LEU A 112 38.81 -8.00 1.26
N SER A 113 38.28 -8.21 0.05
CA SER A 113 38.93 -9.00 -1.00
C SER A 113 40.28 -8.38 -1.39
N THR A 114 40.31 -7.07 -1.66
CA THR A 114 41.56 -6.36 -2.00
C THR A 114 42.58 -6.41 -0.85
N ALA A 115 42.12 -6.29 0.40
CA ALA A 115 43.01 -6.41 1.56
C ALA A 115 43.58 -7.83 1.70
N LEU A 116 42.78 -8.86 1.43
CA LEU A 116 43.21 -10.26 1.44
C LEU A 116 44.27 -10.52 0.36
N GLU A 117 44.04 -10.05 -0.86
CA GLU A 117 45.00 -10.16 -1.98
C GLU A 117 46.35 -9.52 -1.63
N LYS A 118 46.33 -8.33 -1.02
CA LYS A 118 47.55 -7.67 -0.55
C LYS A 118 48.30 -8.51 0.48
N ARG A 119 47.60 -9.08 1.47
CA ARG A 119 48.21 -9.94 2.49
C ARG A 119 48.76 -11.25 1.91
N LEU A 120 48.09 -11.83 0.92
CA LEU A 120 48.59 -13.02 0.22
C LEU A 120 49.92 -12.71 -0.47
N HIS A 121 50.05 -11.55 -1.10
CA HIS A 121 51.30 -11.13 -1.71
C HIS A 121 52.41 -10.92 -0.67
N GLU A 122 52.10 -10.27 0.46
CA GLU A 122 53.05 -10.11 1.58
C GLU A 122 53.54 -11.47 2.13
N VAL A 123 52.63 -12.43 2.34
CA VAL A 123 52.99 -13.78 2.80
C VAL A 123 53.87 -14.50 1.79
N SER A 124 53.60 -14.35 0.49
CA SER A 124 54.44 -14.92 -0.56
C SER A 124 55.87 -14.37 -0.53
N ASN A 125 56.01 -13.05 -0.35
CA ASN A 125 57.31 -12.40 -0.27
C ASN A 125 58.08 -12.86 0.98
N LEU A 126 57.43 -12.86 2.14
CA LEU A 126 58.04 -13.36 3.39
C LEU A 126 58.47 -14.83 3.29
N LYS A 127 57.71 -15.66 2.57
CA LYS A 127 58.08 -17.07 2.34
C LYS A 127 59.35 -17.19 1.49
N SER A 128 59.49 -16.36 0.45
CA SER A 128 60.70 -16.32 -0.37
C SER A 128 61.92 -15.87 0.44
N ASP A 129 61.75 -14.82 1.25
CA ASP A 129 62.83 -14.31 2.12
C ASP A 129 63.26 -15.34 3.15
N LEU A 130 62.30 -16.08 3.73
CA LEU A 130 62.59 -17.15 4.69
C LEU A 130 63.38 -18.28 4.03
N SER A 131 63.01 -18.71 2.83
CA SER A 131 63.77 -19.72 2.07
C SER A 131 65.21 -19.28 1.81
N ALA A 132 65.42 -18.02 1.40
CA ALA A 132 66.76 -17.49 1.16
C ALA A 132 67.60 -17.46 2.45
N ARG A 133 66.99 -17.11 3.59
CA ARG A 133 67.65 -17.14 4.90
C ARG A 133 67.97 -18.55 5.36
N GLU A 134 67.10 -19.53 5.10
CA GLU A 134 67.36 -20.94 5.40
C GLU A 134 68.60 -21.46 4.64
N GLU A 135 68.74 -21.13 3.36
CA GLU A 135 69.93 -21.46 2.57
C GLU A 135 71.22 -20.80 3.10
N GLU A 136 71.14 -19.53 3.51
CA GLU A 136 72.27 -18.80 4.10
C GLU A 136 72.73 -19.43 5.42
N ILE A 137 71.78 -19.80 6.29
CA ILE A 137 72.08 -20.48 7.55
C ILE A 137 72.78 -21.82 7.30
N GLU A 138 72.33 -22.58 6.31
CA GLU A 138 72.94 -23.87 5.98
C GLU A 138 74.37 -23.69 5.45
N SER A 139 74.59 -22.69 4.60
CA SER A 139 75.93 -22.31 4.14
C SER A 139 76.87 -21.94 5.30
N LEU A 140 76.37 -21.12 6.24
CA LEU A 140 77.13 -20.72 7.42
C LEU A 140 77.44 -21.91 8.35
N ARG A 141 76.49 -22.83 8.53
CA ARG A 141 76.69 -24.07 9.31
C ARG A 141 77.82 -24.92 8.73
N ASN A 142 77.81 -25.14 7.42
CA ASN A 142 78.87 -25.89 6.75
C ASN A 142 80.23 -25.24 6.96
N LYS A 143 80.31 -23.91 6.81
CA LYS A 143 81.55 -23.15 7.04
C LYS A 143 82.04 -23.22 8.50
N VAL A 144 81.14 -23.16 9.47
CA VAL A 144 81.50 -23.34 10.89
C VAL A 144 82.04 -24.75 11.12
N SER A 145 81.39 -25.79 10.56
CA SER A 145 81.85 -27.17 10.66
C SER A 145 83.27 -27.35 10.10
N GLU A 146 83.55 -26.80 8.92
CA GLU A 146 84.88 -26.83 8.30
C GLU A 146 85.92 -26.15 9.20
N LEU A 147 85.62 -24.95 9.70
CA LEU A 147 86.53 -24.21 10.58
C LEU A 147 86.80 -24.98 11.89
N THR A 148 85.78 -25.60 12.49
CA THR A 148 85.95 -26.43 13.69
C THR A 148 86.91 -27.59 13.44
N ILE A 149 86.78 -28.30 12.31
CA ILE A 149 87.69 -29.40 11.94
C ILE A 149 89.13 -28.87 11.80
N THR A 150 89.34 -27.78 11.07
CA THR A 150 90.71 -27.22 10.88
C THR A 150 91.36 -26.78 12.20
N LEU A 151 90.56 -26.31 13.16
CA LEU A 151 91.04 -25.92 14.49
C LEU A 151 91.48 -27.15 15.30
N GLU A 152 90.70 -28.23 15.27
CA GLU A 152 91.05 -29.50 15.93
C GLU A 152 92.32 -30.12 15.35
N GLU A 153 92.48 -30.07 14.02
CA GLU A 153 93.71 -30.53 13.33
C GLU A 153 94.94 -29.68 13.69
N SER A 154 94.79 -28.37 13.82
CA SER A 154 95.90 -27.48 14.19
C SER A 154 96.31 -27.54 15.68
N SER A 155 95.47 -28.14 16.52
CA SER A 155 95.68 -28.24 17.99
C SER A 155 96.21 -29.62 18.43
N SER A 156 96.28 -30.60 17.51
CA SER A 156 96.83 -31.95 17.73
C SER A 156 98.26 -32.06 17.23
#